data_AF-A0A651D9C9-F1
#
_entry.id   AF-A0A651D9C9-F1
#
_cell.length_a   1.000
_cell.length_b   1.000
_cell.length_c   1.000
_cell.angle_alpha   90.00
_cell.angle_beta   90.00
_cell.angle_gamma   90.00
#
_symmetry.space_group_name_H-M   'P 1'
#
loop_
_entity.id
_entity.type
_entity.pdbx_description
1 polymer ?
#
loop_
_entity_poly.entity_id
_entity_poly.type
_entity_poly.pdbx_seq_one_letter_code
_entity_poly.pdbx_strand_id
1 'polypeptide(L)' 'VINIIEQTLNDVLNATEVPACNEMQCGWAASHSLEGAQELARNLLAKRSEWTEVFA' A
#
# COMPACT_ATOMS: atom_id res chain seq x y z
N VAL A 1 -9.26 -10.74 -8.49
CA VAL A 1 -8.72 -10.08 -7.28
C VAL A 1 -7.29 -9.61 -7.48
N ILE A 2 -6.34 -10.47 -7.86
CA ILE A 2 -4.91 -10.10 -8.04
C ILE A 2 -4.70 -8.82 -8.88
N ASN A 3 -5.35 -8.72 -10.05
CA ASN A 3 -5.21 -7.53 -10.90
C ASN A 3 -5.71 -6.24 -10.23
N ILE A 4 -6.73 -6.34 -9.36
CA ILE A 4 -7.23 -5.18 -8.60
C ILE A 4 -6.18 -4.74 -7.59
N ILE A 5 -5.57 -5.70 -6.87
CA ILE A 5 -4.50 -5.41 -5.89
C ILE A 5 -3.31 -4.73 -6.59
N GLU A 6 -2.88 -5.25 -7.73
CA GLU A 6 -1.79 -4.67 -8.51
C GLU A 6 -2.10 -3.22 -8.93
N GLN A 7 -3.30 -2.95 -9.43
CA GLN A 7 -3.71 -1.58 -9.80
C GLN A 7 -3.76 -0.67 -8.57
N THR A 8 -4.38 -1.10 -7.47
CA THR A 8 -4.45 -0.33 -6.22
C THR A 8 -3.06 0.00 -5.66
N LEU A 9 -2.11 -0.92 -5.69
CA LEU A 9 -0.75 -0.65 -5.21
C LEU A 9 -0.03 0.35 -6.11
N ASN A 10 -0.24 0.32 -7.42
CA ASN A 10 0.29 1.35 -8.32
C ASN A 10 -0.32 2.73 -8.03
N ASP A 11 -1.60 2.80 -7.67
CA ASP A 11 -2.21 4.06 -7.21
C ASP A 11 -1.59 4.57 -5.90
N VAL A 12 -1.29 3.66 -4.96
CA VAL A 12 -0.60 4.00 -3.70
C VAL A 12 0.79 4.59 -3.96
N LEU A 13 1.52 4.12 -4.98
CA LEU A 13 2.82 4.70 -5.35
C LEU A 13 2.73 6.14 -5.87
N ASN A 14 1.57 6.53 -6.41
CA ASN A 14 1.31 7.88 -6.90
C ASN A 14 0.62 8.77 -5.86
N ALA A 15 0.24 8.23 -4.70
CA ALA A 15 -0.38 9.01 -3.64
C ALA A 15 0.60 10.05 -3.06
N THR A 16 0.11 11.25 -2.80
CA THR A 16 0.90 12.36 -2.23
C THR A 16 0.63 12.58 -0.74
N GLU A 17 -0.35 11.88 -0.18
CA GLU A 17 -0.72 11.97 1.23
C GLU A 17 -1.37 10.66 1.72
N VAL A 18 -1.42 10.48 3.04
CA VAL A 18 -2.23 9.41 3.66
C VAL A 18 -3.65 9.96 3.85
N PRO A 19 -4.67 9.41 3.17
CA PRO A 19 -6.03 9.93 3.26
C PRO A 19 -6.57 9.76 4.69
N ALA A 20 -7.35 10.74 5.15
CA ALA A 20 -7.96 10.75 6.49
C ALA A 20 -6.96 10.67 7.66
N CYS A 21 -5.70 11.07 7.44
CA CYS A 21 -4.67 11.14 8.48
C CYS A 21 -4.87 12.36 9.40
N ASN A 22 -5.98 12.39 10.14
CA ASN A 22 -6.30 13.40 11.15
C ASN A 22 -7.12 12.79 12.31
N GLU A 23 -7.16 13.47 13.46
CA GLU A 23 -7.77 12.94 14.69
C GLU A 23 -9.29 12.78 14.61
N MET A 24 -9.96 13.50 13.72
CA MET A 24 -11.41 13.39 13.54
C MET A 24 -11.80 12.10 12.81
N GLN A 25 -10.91 11.55 11.97
CA GLN A 25 -11.21 10.41 11.10
C GLN A 25 -10.37 9.16 11.41
N CYS A 26 -9.28 9.30 12.16
CA CYS A 26 -8.38 8.21 12.52
C CYS A 26 -8.10 8.19 14.02
N GLY A 27 -8.32 7.03 14.65
CA GLY A 27 -8.05 6.84 16.09
C GLY A 27 -6.58 6.95 16.49
N TRP A 28 -5.66 6.94 15.51
CA TRP A 28 -4.23 7.16 15.77
C TRP A 28 -3.50 7.80 14.57
N ALA A 29 -3.89 9.02 14.21
CA ALA A 29 -3.34 9.73 13.05
C ALA A 29 -1.80 9.92 13.09
N ALA A 30 -1.23 10.08 14.29
CA ALA A 30 0.21 10.33 14.47
C ALA A 30 1.13 9.15 14.07
N SER A 31 0.59 7.95 13.87
CA SER A 31 1.37 6.73 13.60
C SER A 31 1.58 6.42 12.11
N HIS A 32 1.16 7.31 11.21
CA HIS A 32 1.22 7.08 9.77
C HIS A 32 2.56 7.51 9.13
N SER A 33 2.92 6.85 8.03
CA SER A 33 3.98 7.25 7.11
C SER A 33 3.58 6.90 5.68
N LEU A 34 3.57 7.89 4.78
CA LEU A 34 3.31 7.68 3.36
C LEU A 34 4.46 6.93 2.70
N GLU A 35 5.70 7.34 2.98
CA GLU A 35 6.91 6.79 2.40
C GLU A 35 7.07 5.31 2.75
N GLY A 36 6.81 4.95 4.02
CA GLY A 36 6.83 3.57 4.47
C GLY A 36 5.75 2.71 3.78
N ALA A 37 4.54 3.23 3.61
CA ALA A 37 3.49 2.53 2.87
C ALA A 37 3.87 2.31 1.40
N GLN A 38 4.44 3.32 0.74
CA GLN A 38 4.91 3.22 -0.64
C GLN A 38 6.08 2.24 -0.77
N GLU A 39 6.98 2.16 0.21
CA GLU A 39 8.08 1.19 0.23
C GLU A 39 7.55 -0.25 0.28
N LEU A 40 6.59 -0.52 1.16
CA LEU A 40 5.94 -1.83 1.23
C LEU A 40 5.19 -2.16 -0.08
N ALA A 41 4.52 -1.18 -0.68
CA ALA A 41 3.85 -1.35 -1.97
C ALA A 41 4.84 -1.70 -3.10
N ARG A 42 5.97 -0.99 -3.19
CA ARG A 42 7.06 -1.30 -4.14
C ARG A 42 7.59 -2.72 -3.93
N ASN A 43 7.84 -3.10 -2.68
CA ASN A 43 8.37 -4.43 -2.35
C ASN A 43 7.40 -5.55 -2.74
N LEU A 44 6.10 -5.35 -2.54
CA LEU A 44 5.07 -6.32 -2.92
C LEU A 44 4.93 -6.41 -4.45
N LEU A 45 4.89 -5.28 -5.15
CA LEU A 45 4.86 -5.21 -6.62
C LEU A 45 6.09 -5.85 -7.26
N ALA A 46 7.27 -5.71 -6.66
CA ALA A 46 8.50 -6.33 -7.17
C ALA A 46 8.42 -7.86 -7.26
N LYS A 47 7.57 -8.50 -6.44
CA LYS A 47 7.35 -9.95 -6.44
C LYS A 47 6.04 -10.37 -7.12
N ARG A 48 5.48 -9.51 -7.98
CA ARG A 48 4.17 -9.72 -8.62
C ARG A 48 4.01 -11.07 -9.33
N SER A 49 5.08 -11.62 -9.90
CA SER A 49 5.07 -12.93 -10.57
C SER A 49 4.83 -14.10 -9.61
N GLU A 50 5.07 -13.92 -8.32
CA GLU A 50 5.00 -14.99 -7.31
C GLU A 50 3.66 -15.00 -6.55
N TRP A 51 2.78 -14.01 -6.74
CA TRP A 51 1.60 -13.84 -5.88
C TRP A 51 0.60 -15.00 -5.89
N THR A 52 0.61 -15.85 -6.92
CA THR A 52 -0.24 -17.06 -6.98
C THR A 52 0.39 -18.28 -6.32
N GLU A 53 1.68 -18.22 -6.04
CA GLU A 53 2.46 -19.31 -5.46
C GLU A 53 2.48 -19.19 -3.92
N VAL A 54 1.64 -19.97 -3.25
CA VAL A 54 1.45 -19.86 -1.79
C VAL A 54 2.45 -20.70 -0.98
N PHE A 55 2.93 -21.81 -1.56
CA PHE A 55 3.74 -22.81 -0.85
C PHE A 55 5.10 -23.10 -1.54
N ALA A 56 5.61 -22.13 -2.30
CA ALA A 56 6.89 -22.24 -3.00
C ALA A 56 8.12 -22.14 -2.07
#